data_AF-W9BYR7-F1
#
_entry.id   AF-W9BYR7-F1
#
_cell.length_a   1.000
_cell.length_b   1.000
_cell.length_c   1.000
_cell.angle_alpha   90.00
_cell.angle_beta   90.00
_cell.angle_gamma   90.00
#
_symmetry.space_group_name_H-M   'P 1'
#
loop_
_entity.id
_entity.type
_entity.pdbx_description
1 polymer ?
#
loop_
_entity_poly.entity_id
_entity_poly.type
_entity_poly.pdbx_seq_one_letter_code
_entity_poly.pdbx_strand_id
1 'polypeptide(L)'
;MMAYVYAADRKSERAEAHLVDFAGILQVDGYGGYTALAKRQQQITLAFCWSHVRRKFFDLADKSPVATEVLQRIAGLYAIESDVRGTDPDHRRAVRNEHARVIQQTASANSCPGPT
;
A
#
# COMPACT_ATOMS: atom_id res chain seq x y z
N MET A 1 -1.32 18.64 -10.69
CA MET A 1 -2.62 19.15 -10.17
C MET A 1 -2.86 18.48 -8.82
N MET A 2 -3.20 19.26 -7.79
CA MET A 2 -3.64 18.74 -6.50
C MET A 2 -5.13 19.06 -6.38
N ALA A 3 -5.94 18.05 -6.09
CA ALA A 3 -7.38 18.20 -5.92
C ALA A 3 -7.79 17.59 -4.59
N TYR A 4 -8.75 18.22 -3.93
CA TYR A 4 -9.43 17.67 -2.76
C TYR A 4 -10.91 17.58 -3.07
N VAL A 5 -11.45 16.36 -3.02
CA VAL A 5 -12.86 16.09 -3.30
C VAL A 5 -13.52 15.63 -2.02
N TYR A 6 -14.58 16.32 -1.62
CA TYR A 6 -15.33 16.03 -0.40
C TYR A 6 -16.62 15.28 -0.72
N ALA A 7 -16.94 14.30 0.12
CA ALA A 7 -18.25 13.67 0.19
C ALA A 7 -18.72 13.65 1.65
N ALA A 8 -20.02 13.82 1.86
CA ALA A 8 -20.63 13.85 3.20
C ALA A 8 -20.59 12.51 3.93
N ASP A 9 -20.33 11.41 3.21
CA ASP A 9 -20.21 10.07 3.75
C ASP A 9 -19.03 9.31 3.12
N ARG A 10 -18.70 8.17 3.72
CA ARG A 10 -17.65 7.24 3.26
C ARG A 10 -18.23 6.01 2.56
N LYS A 11 -19.28 6.16 1.75
CA LYS A 11 -19.83 5.04 0.97
C LYS A 11 -18.97 4.78 -0.26
N SER A 12 -18.93 3.53 -0.73
CA SER A 12 -18.12 3.15 -1.90
C SER A 12 -18.54 3.88 -3.17
N GLU A 13 -19.83 4.18 -3.30
CA GLU A 13 -20.44 4.97 -4.37
C GLU A 13 -19.77 6.34 -4.56
N ARG A 14 -19.20 6.94 -3.49
CA ARG A 14 -18.47 8.22 -3.57
C ARG A 14 -17.16 8.04 -4.32
N ALA A 15 -16.38 7.02 -3.95
CA ALA A 15 -15.14 6.69 -4.65
C ALA A 15 -15.40 6.32 -6.12
N GLU A 16 -16.48 5.57 -6.39
CA GLU A 16 -16.93 5.23 -7.75
C GLU A 16 -17.22 6.49 -8.58
N ALA A 17 -17.98 7.44 -8.03
CA ALA A 17 -18.30 8.69 -8.72
C ALA A 17 -17.06 9.57 -8.97
N HIS A 18 -16.11 9.61 -8.03
CA HIS A 18 -14.91 10.45 -8.16
C HIS A 18 -13.87 9.89 -9.13
N LEU A 19 -13.87 8.58 -9.35
CA LEU A 19 -12.86 7.86 -10.13
C LEU A 19 -13.45 7.17 -11.37
N VAL A 20 -14.64 7.59 -11.82
CA VAL A 20 -15.42 6.93 -12.87
C VAL A 20 -14.61 6.62 -14.15
N ASP A 21 -13.76 7.56 -14.58
CA ASP A 21 -12.95 7.43 -15.80
C ASP A 21 -11.47 7.13 -15.51
N PHE A 22 -11.13 6.81 -14.26
CA PHE A 22 -9.75 6.53 -13.89
C PHE A 22 -9.32 5.14 -14.38
N ALA A 23 -8.15 5.08 -15.01
CA ALA A 23 -7.48 3.86 -15.41
C ALA A 23 -6.00 3.92 -14.98
N GLY A 24 -5.49 2.81 -14.44
CA GLY A 24 -4.10 2.70 -14.00
C GLY A 24 -3.93 2.35 -12.52
N ILE A 25 -2.83 2.80 -11.92
CA ILE A 25 -2.46 2.47 -10.55
C ILE A 25 -3.05 3.50 -9.58
N LEU A 26 -3.93 3.04 -8.69
CA LEU A 26 -4.53 3.85 -7.63
C LEU A 26 -3.87 3.52 -6.29
N GLN A 27 -3.16 4.48 -5.71
CA GLN A 27 -2.59 4.32 -4.37
C GLN A 27 -3.65 4.56 -3.29
N VAL A 28 -3.85 3.58 -2.39
CA VAL A 28 -4.95 3.59 -1.41
C VAL A 28 -4.49 3.27 0.02
N ASP A 29 -5.31 3.65 0.99
CA ASP A 29 -5.07 3.47 2.43
C ASP A 29 -5.60 2.13 3.00
N GLY A 30 -6.26 1.32 2.17
CA GLY A 30 -6.91 0.08 2.59
C GLY A 30 -8.39 0.24 2.96
N TYR A 31 -9.00 1.39 2.69
CA TYR A 31 -10.45 1.54 2.74
C TYR A 31 -11.15 0.58 1.77
N GLY A 32 -12.06 -0.24 2.28
CA GLY A 32 -12.69 -1.33 1.54
C GLY A 32 -13.49 -0.89 0.30
N GLY A 33 -13.93 0.37 0.23
CA GLY A 33 -14.62 0.89 -0.95
C GLY A 33 -13.75 0.86 -2.21
N TYR A 34 -12.43 1.02 -2.10
CA TYR A 34 -11.53 0.91 -3.24
C TYR A 34 -11.39 -0.53 -3.76
N THR A 35 -11.45 -1.52 -2.88
CA THR A 35 -11.49 -2.93 -3.27
C THR A 35 -12.76 -3.25 -4.04
N ALA A 36 -13.91 -2.71 -3.62
CA ALA A 36 -15.17 -2.86 -4.35
C ALA A 36 -15.10 -2.18 -5.72
N LEU A 37 -14.55 -0.97 -5.78
CA LEU A 37 -14.32 -0.22 -7.01
C LEU A 37 -13.45 -1.00 -8.01
N ALA A 38 -12.28 -1.48 -7.60
CA ALA A 38 -11.36 -2.21 -8.48
C ALA A 38 -11.94 -3.55 -8.99
N LYS A 39 -12.84 -4.19 -8.23
CA LYS A 39 -13.58 -5.37 -8.70
C LYS A 39 -14.57 -5.04 -9.82
N ARG A 40 -15.16 -3.84 -9.81
CA ARG A 40 -16.12 -3.37 -10.82
C ARG A 40 -15.43 -2.77 -12.04
N GLN A 41 -14.31 -2.08 -11.83
CA GLN A 41 -13.53 -1.40 -12.86
C GLN A 41 -12.18 -2.09 -13.01
N GLN A 42 -12.11 -3.05 -13.94
CA GLN A 42 -10.92 -3.90 -14.14
C GLN A 42 -9.68 -3.13 -14.62
N GLN A 43 -9.85 -1.90 -15.10
CA GLN A 43 -8.75 -1.00 -15.49
C GLN A 43 -7.98 -0.41 -14.30
N ILE A 44 -8.45 -0.62 -13.06
CA ILE A 44 -7.81 -0.11 -11.84
C ILE A 44 -6.97 -1.20 -11.18
N THR A 45 -5.69 -0.90 -10.97
CA THR A 45 -4.79 -1.70 -10.12
C THR A 45 -4.56 -0.96 -8.80
N LEU A 46 -4.82 -1.62 -7.67
CA LEU A 46 -4.62 -1.01 -6.36
C LEU A 46 -3.16 -1.15 -5.90
N ALA A 47 -2.58 -0.05 -5.43
CA ALA A 47 -1.31 -0.02 -4.71
C ALA A 47 -1.55 0.38 -3.24
N PHE A 48 -1.42 -0.54 -2.30
CA PHE A 48 -1.66 -0.25 -0.89
C PHE A 48 -0.50 0.53 -0.27
N CYS A 49 -0.82 1.56 0.50
CA CYS A 49 0.16 2.49 1.04
C CYS A 49 0.91 1.92 2.27
N TRP A 50 2.24 1.84 2.18
CA TRP A 50 3.11 1.39 3.27
C TRP A 50 2.97 2.20 4.56
N SER A 51 2.69 3.50 4.49
CA SER A 51 2.47 4.32 5.69
C SER A 51 1.23 3.88 6.48
N HIS A 52 0.17 3.47 5.78
CA HIS A 52 -1.06 2.98 6.41
C HIS A 52 -0.87 1.57 6.99
N VAL A 53 -0.14 0.70 6.31
CA VAL A 53 0.25 -0.62 6.83
C VAL A 53 1.10 -0.45 8.09
N ARG A 54 2.15 0.37 8.03
CA ARG A 54 3.07 0.65 9.15
C ARG A 54 2.32 1.12 10.40
N ARG A 55 1.33 2.01 10.27
CA ARG A 55 0.57 2.54 11.41
C ARG A 55 -0.08 1.41 12.21
N LYS A 56 -0.73 0.45 11.54
CA LYS A 56 -1.40 -0.68 12.21
C LYS A 56 -0.43 -1.55 13.02
N PHE A 57 0.78 -1.77 12.50
CA PHE A 57 1.80 -2.55 13.21
C PHE A 57 2.48 -1.75 14.32
N PHE A 58 2.61 -0.44 14.15
CA PHE A 58 3.15 0.44 15.19
C PHE A 58 2.29 0.36 16.47
N ASP A 59 0.97 0.39 16.34
CA ASP A 59 0.03 0.28 17.47
C ASP A 59 0.11 -1.07 18.22
N LEU A 60 0.76 -2.07 17.60
CA LEU A 60 0.91 -3.43 18.12
C LEU A 60 2.36 -3.77 18.51
N ALA A 61 3.32 -2.86 18.33
CA ALA A 61 4.75 -3.13 18.49
C ALA A 61 5.10 -3.64 19.90
N ASP A 62 4.51 -3.04 20.94
CA ASP A 62 4.72 -3.42 22.34
C ASP A 62 3.99 -4.71 22.74
N LYS A 63 3.10 -5.20 21.86
CA LYS A 63 2.19 -6.32 22.13
C LYS A 63 2.54 -7.57 21.33
N SER A 64 3.40 -7.45 20.32
CA SER A 64 3.73 -8.57 19.44
C SER A 64 5.12 -8.42 18.83
N PRO A 65 6.03 -9.40 19.01
CA PRO A 65 7.33 -9.39 18.36
C PRO A 65 7.20 -9.40 16.83
N VAL A 66 6.15 -10.04 16.29
CA VAL A 66 5.84 -10.04 14.85
C VAL A 66 5.58 -8.62 14.34
N ALA A 67 4.92 -7.77 15.13
CA ALA A 67 4.67 -6.39 14.73
C ALA A 67 5.99 -5.61 14.62
N THR A 68 6.91 -5.79 15.57
CA THR A 68 8.25 -5.21 15.52
C THR A 68 9.06 -5.69 14.31
N GLU A 69 9.02 -6.98 13.99
CA GLU A 69 9.67 -7.52 12.79
C GLU A 69 9.11 -6.91 11.50
N VAL A 70 7.79 -6.75 11.39
CA VAL A 70 7.16 -6.10 10.23
C VAL A 70 7.60 -4.64 10.12
N LEU A 71 7.68 -3.90 11.23
CA LEU A 71 8.17 -2.53 11.24
C LEU A 71 9.62 -2.42 10.78
N GLN A 72 10.49 -3.34 11.20
CA GLN A 72 11.89 -3.41 10.74
C GLN A 72 11.97 -3.67 9.22
N ARG A 73 11.14 -4.57 8.68
CA ARG A 73 11.07 -4.81 7.24
C ARG A 73 10.61 -3.58 6.48
N ILE A 74 9.57 -2.89 6.94
CA ILE A 74 9.10 -1.63 6.34
C ILE A 74 10.19 -0.55 6.41
N ALA A 75 10.95 -0.47 7.51
CA ALA A 75 12.09 0.43 7.61
C ALA A 75 13.16 0.12 6.56
N GLY A 76 13.43 -1.15 6.29
CA GLY A 76 14.32 -1.58 5.20
C GLY A 76 13.84 -1.12 3.81
N LEU A 77 12.52 -1.17 3.54
CA LEU A 77 11.96 -0.60 2.30
C LEU A 77 12.23 0.90 2.20
N TYR A 78 12.04 1.64 3.30
CA TYR A 78 12.29 3.09 3.31
C TYR A 78 13.76 3.45 3.19
N ALA A 79 14.67 2.63 3.70
CA ALA A 79 16.11 2.80 3.50
C ALA A 79 16.45 2.72 2.01
N ILE A 80 15.97 1.69 1.30
CA ILE A 80 16.15 1.55 -0.16
C ILE A 80 15.63 2.80 -0.90
N GLU A 81 14.43 3.27 -0.57
CA GLU A 81 13.86 4.47 -1.19
C GLU A 81 14.64 5.76 -0.88
N SER A 82 15.29 5.81 0.28
CA SER A 82 16.17 6.91 0.66
C SER A 82 17.43 6.91 -0.20
N ASP A 83 18.04 5.74 -0.39
CA ASP A 83 19.31 5.59 -1.11
C ASP A 83 19.19 5.95 -2.60
N VAL A 84 18.05 5.61 -3.22
CA VAL A 84 17.82 5.90 -4.65
C VAL A 84 17.10 7.23 -4.92
N ARG A 85 16.85 8.04 -3.89
CA ARG A 85 16.14 9.31 -4.03
C ARG A 85 16.92 10.26 -4.96
N GLY A 86 16.23 10.82 -5.94
CA GLY A 86 16.83 11.78 -6.90
C GLY A 86 17.59 11.13 -8.06
N THR A 87 17.76 9.82 -8.08
CA THR A 87 18.33 9.08 -9.22
C THR A 87 17.32 8.91 -10.36
N ASP A 88 17.76 8.44 -11.52
CA ASP A 88 16.91 8.19 -12.69
C ASP A 88 15.78 7.15 -12.42
N PRO A 89 14.56 7.31 -12.98
CA PRO A 89 13.46 6.36 -12.78
C PRO A 89 13.77 4.90 -13.10
N ASP A 90 14.58 4.62 -14.13
CA ASP A 90 14.96 3.25 -14.49
C ASP A 90 15.89 2.64 -13.44
N HIS A 91 16.82 3.44 -12.91
CA HIS A 91 17.69 3.03 -11.82
C HIS A 91 16.89 2.73 -10.55
N ARG A 92 15.96 3.62 -10.16
CA ARG A 92 15.06 3.37 -9.02
C ARG A 92 14.26 2.08 -9.18
N ARG A 93 13.76 1.80 -10.39
CA ARG A 93 13.03 0.56 -10.70
C ARG A 93 13.94 -0.67 -10.56
N ALA A 94 15.17 -0.61 -11.07
CA ALA A 94 16.13 -1.70 -10.99
C ALA A 94 16.43 -2.06 -9.52
N VAL A 95 16.81 -1.08 -8.70
CA VAL A 95 17.14 -1.28 -7.28
C VAL A 95 15.93 -1.83 -6.50
N ARG A 96 14.71 -1.34 -6.75
CA ARG A 96 13.49 -1.89 -6.12
C ARG A 96 13.27 -3.36 -6.50
N ASN A 97 13.45 -3.71 -7.77
CA ASN A 97 13.29 -5.09 -8.21
C ASN A 97 14.32 -6.03 -7.58
N GLU A 98 15.56 -5.56 -7.40
CA GLU A 98 16.63 -6.35 -6.80
C GLU A 98 16.49 -6.50 -5.28
N HIS A 99 16.27 -5.39 -4.56
CA HIS A 99 16.40 -5.37 -3.10
C HIS A 99 15.04 -5.36 -2.38
N ALA A 100 14.04 -4.64 -2.90
CA ALA A 100 12.76 -4.50 -2.20
C ALA A 100 11.89 -5.77 -2.33
N ARG A 101 12.01 -6.53 -3.43
CA ARG A 101 11.26 -7.78 -3.64
C ARG A 101 11.54 -8.81 -2.56
N VAL A 102 12.80 -8.96 -2.15
CA VAL A 102 13.22 -9.91 -1.12
C VAL A 102 12.53 -9.59 0.21
N ILE A 103 12.52 -8.30 0.60
CA ILE A 103 11.87 -7.85 1.84
C ILE A 103 10.35 -8.15 1.82
N GLN A 104 9.71 -8.02 0.66
CA GLN A 104 8.27 -8.26 0.49
C GLN A 104 7.90 -9.74 0.46
N GLN A 105 8.70 -10.59 -0.18
CA GLN A 105 8.39 -12.01 -0.39
C GLN A 105 8.58 -12.88 0.85
N THR A 106 9.49 -12.52 1.75
CA THR A 106 9.72 -13.27 3.00
C THR A 106 8.55 -13.17 4.00
N ALA A 107 7.51 -12.37 3.71
CA ALA A 107 6.26 -12.35 4.49
C ALA A 107 5.28 -13.49 4.14
N SER A 108 5.58 -14.32 3.13
CA SER A 108 4.72 -15.43 2.71
C SER A 108 5.18 -16.77 3.30
N ALA A 109 5.16 -16.88 4.63
CA ALA A 109 5.27 -18.16 5.34
C ALA A 109 4.61 -18.07 6.72
N ASN A 110 3.31 -17.81 6.74
CA ASN A 110 2.30 -18.33 7.68
C ASN A 110 1.03 -17.51 7.54
N SER A 111 0.10 -18.08 6.79
CA SER A 111 -1.28 -17.65 6.65
C SER A 111 -1.91 -17.33 8.02
N CYS A 112 -2.19 -16.06 8.28
CA CYS A 112 -3.26 -15.71 9.20
C CYS A 112 -4.58 -16.21 8.60
N PRO A 113 -5.38 -17.02 9.33
CA PRO A 113 -6.71 -17.37 8.86
C PRO A 113 -7.56 -16.09 8.84
N GLY A 114 -8.28 -15.88 7.75
CA GLY A 114 -9.22 -14.76 7.61
C GLY A 114 -10.30 -14.80 8.72
N PRO A 115 -10.92 -13.66 9.04
CA PRO A 115 -11.96 -13.63 10.06
C PRO A 115 -13.15 -14.49 9.62
N THR A 116 -13.62 -15.32 10.55
CA THR A 116 -14.89 -16.07 10.48
C THR A 116 -16.08 -15.16 10.27
#